data_AF-A0A4P6KRM8-F1
#
_entry.id   AF-A0A4P6KRM8-F1
#
_cell.length_a   1.000
_cell.length_b   1.000
_cell.length_c   1.000
_cell.angle_alpha   90.00
_cell.angle_beta   90.00
_cell.angle_gamma   90.00
#
_symmetry.space_group_name_H-M   'P 1'
#
loop_
_entity.id
_entity.type
_entity.pdbx_description
1 polymer ?
#
loop_
_entity_poly.entity_id
_entity_poly.type
_entity_poly.pdbx_seq_one_letter_code
_entity_poly.pdbx_strand_id
1 'polypeptide(L)'
;MHPIAYVFAGAGDTAAWIALGVISAVAAWLLRDGLRLVVHLRAADSLIAAGMAEQDALRAAGCLFWQLPWYRRIFRRYPELES
;
A
#
# COMPACT_ATOMS: atom_id res chain seq x y z
N MET A 1 36.93 33.72 3.69
CA MET A 1 35.49 33.97 3.89
C MET A 1 34.73 33.47 2.66
N HIS A 2 34.19 32.26 2.70
CA HIS A 2 33.35 31.70 1.63
C HIS A 2 32.02 31.21 2.25
N PRO A 3 31.02 32.09 2.39
CA PRO A 3 29.73 31.74 3.02
C PRO A 3 28.85 30.80 2.18
N ILE A 4 29.21 30.56 0.92
CA ILE A 4 28.36 29.84 -0.05
C ILE A 4 28.49 28.31 0.09
N ALA A 5 29.66 27.81 0.51
CA ALA A 5 29.90 26.36 0.63
C ALA A 5 29.10 25.71 1.79
N TYR A 6 28.82 26.47 2.86
CA TYR A 6 28.07 25.97 4.03
C TYR A 6 26.57 25.82 3.76
N VAL A 7 26.01 26.68 2.90
CA VAL A 7 24.58 26.65 2.54
C VAL A 7 24.25 25.43 1.67
N PHE A 8 25.17 25.03 0.78
CA PHE A 8 24.98 23.85 -0.08
C PHE A 8 25.11 22.52 0.68
N ALA A 9 26.00 22.44 1.67
CA ALA A 9 26.11 21.24 2.53
C ALA A 9 24.85 21.04 3.39
N GLY A 10 24.33 22.11 4.00
CA GLY A 10 23.09 22.05 4.79
C GLY A 10 21.81 21.77 3.96
N ALA A 11 21.78 22.20 2.69
CA ALA A 11 20.66 21.93 1.78
C ALA A 11 20.60 20.45 1.34
N GLY A 12 21.75 19.80 1.15
CA GLY A 12 21.83 18.37 0.83
C GLY A 12 21.36 17.48 1.97
N ASP A 13 21.77 17.79 3.21
CA ASP A 13 21.36 17.04 4.40
C ASP A 13 19.87 17.20 4.69
N THR A 14 19.35 18.43 4.63
CA THR A 14 17.92 18.68 4.84
C THR A 14 17.03 18.03 3.79
N ALA A 15 17.42 18.06 2.51
CA ALA A 15 16.72 17.36 1.44
C ALA A 15 16.70 15.83 1.66
N ALA A 16 17.80 15.24 2.14
CA ALA A 16 17.88 13.82 2.47
C ALA A 16 16.95 13.44 3.64
N TRP A 17 16.91 14.24 4.71
CA TRP A 17 16.00 14.03 5.84
C TRP A 17 14.53 14.17 5.45
N ILE A 18 14.20 15.15 4.59
CA ILE A 18 12.84 15.31 4.06
C ILE A 18 12.46 14.11 3.19
N ALA A 19 13.33 13.69 2.28
CA ALA A 19 13.09 12.53 1.43
C ALA A 19 12.88 11.27 2.26
N LEU A 20 13.72 11.04 3.28
CA LEU A 20 13.57 9.93 4.20
C LEU A 20 12.24 9.99 4.94
N GLY A 21 11.87 11.15 5.48
CA GLY A 21 10.59 11.36 6.16
C GLY A 21 9.38 11.06 5.26
N VAL A 22 9.43 11.51 4.00
CA VAL A 22 8.39 11.23 3.00
C VAL A 22 8.33 9.73 2.68
N ILE A 23 9.46 9.08 2.44
CA ILE A 23 9.52 7.63 2.16
C ILE A 23 8.97 6.84 3.35
N SER A 24 9.39 7.16 4.58
CA SER A 24 8.89 6.50 5.78
C SER A 24 7.38 6.72 5.98
N ALA A 25 6.88 7.93 5.73
CA ALA A 25 5.45 8.22 5.81
C ALA A 25 4.64 7.44 4.77
N VAL A 26 5.12 7.39 3.53
CA VAL A 26 4.50 6.61 2.45
C VAL A 26 4.51 5.12 2.79
N ALA A 27 5.64 4.59 3.26
CA ALA A 27 5.75 3.19 3.67
C ALA A 27 4.79 2.84 4.81
N ALA A 28 4.69 3.68 5.84
CA ALA A 28 3.74 3.50 6.94
C ALA A 28 2.28 3.58 6.47
N TRP A 29 1.99 4.48 5.52
CA TRP A 29 0.65 4.61 4.93
C TRP A 29 0.28 3.36 4.11
N LEU A 30 1.19 2.88 3.27
CA LEU A 30 1.01 1.65 2.50
C LEU A 30 0.86 0.42 3.41
N LEU A 31 1.64 0.32 4.48
CA LEU A 31 1.51 -0.76 5.45
C LEU A 31 0.14 -0.74 6.13
N ARG A 32 -0.33 0.45 6.53
CA ARG A 32 -1.66 0.62 7.12
C ARG A 32 -2.77 0.21 6.14
N ASP A 33 -2.62 0.57 4.86
CA ASP A 33 -3.58 0.22 3.82
C ASP A 33 -3.58 -1.30 3.53
N GLY A 34 -2.40 -1.91 3.46
CA GLY A 34 -2.24 -3.35 3.32
C GLY A 34 -2.83 -4.14 4.50
N LEU A 35 -2.62 -3.68 5.74
CA LEU A 35 -3.25 -4.30 6.91
C LEU A 35 -4.78 -4.21 6.87
N ARG A 36 -5.34 -3.10 6.40
CA ARG A 36 -6.79 -2.97 6.20
C ARG A 36 -7.28 -3.97 5.15
N LEU A 37 -6.59 -4.10 4.03
CA LEU A 37 -6.91 -5.09 3.01
C LEU A 37 -6.91 -6.52 3.59
N VAL A 38 -5.88 -6.90 4.35
CA VAL A 38 -5.80 -8.24 4.97
C VAL A 38 -6.98 -8.51 5.90
N VAL A 39 -7.46 -7.51 6.66
CA VAL A 39 -8.65 -7.66 7.51
C VAL A 39 -9.89 -7.94 6.67
N HIS A 40 -10.07 -7.24 5.55
CA HIS A 40 -11.21 -7.46 4.65
C HIS A 40 -11.13 -8.82 3.96
N LEU A 41 -9.93 -9.26 3.54
CA LEU A 41 -9.73 -10.59 2.96
C LEU A 41 -10.03 -11.70 3.97
N ARG A 42 -9.55 -11.58 5.22
CA ARG A 42 -9.89 -12.56 6.28
C ARG A 42 -11.39 -12.62 6.55
N ALA A 43 -12.07 -11.48 6.52
CA ALA A 43 -13.52 -11.46 6.64
C ALA A 43 -14.18 -12.18 5.46
N ALA A 44 -13.71 -11.97 4.22
CA ALA A 44 -14.20 -12.70 3.06
C ALA A 44 -13.94 -14.21 3.17
N ASP A 45 -12.74 -14.64 3.59
CA ASP A 45 -12.40 -16.04 3.79
C ASP A 45 -13.33 -16.72 4.80
N SER A 46 -13.68 -16.03 5.89
CA SER A 46 -14.63 -16.56 6.88
C SER A 46 -16.04 -16.77 6.30
N LEU A 47 -16.47 -15.91 5.37
CA LEU A 47 -17.75 -16.03 4.68
C LEU A 47 -17.72 -17.15 3.64
N ILE A 48 -16.60 -17.33 2.94
CA ILE A 48 -16.39 -18.45 2.01
C ILE A 48 -16.41 -19.78 2.76
N ALA A 49 -15.73 -19.85 3.91
CA ALA A 49 -15.76 -21.04 4.78
C ALA A 49 -17.16 -21.36 5.31
N ALA A 50 -18.04 -20.36 5.45
CA ALA A 50 -19.45 -20.53 5.77
C ALA A 50 -20.31 -20.97 4.57
N GLY A 51 -19.72 -21.19 3.40
CA GLY A 51 -20.38 -21.66 2.19
C GLY A 51 -20.87 -20.56 1.24
N MET A 52 -20.49 -19.30 1.47
CA MET A 52 -20.83 -18.20 0.58
C MET A 52 -19.97 -18.24 -0.69
N ALA A 53 -20.57 -17.93 -1.85
CA ALA A 53 -19.81 -17.80 -3.09
C ALA A 53 -18.78 -16.66 -2.97
N GLU A 54 -17.56 -16.91 -3.46
CA GLU A 54 -16.40 -16.01 -3.32
C GLU A 54 -16.68 -14.56 -3.72
N GLN A 55 -17.39 -14.34 -4.84
CA GLN A 55 -17.72 -12.99 -5.30
C GLN A 55 -18.64 -12.24 -4.33
N ASP A 56 -19.59 -12.95 -3.72
CA ASP A 56 -20.53 -12.36 -2.77
C ASP A 56 -19.89 -12.15 -1.40
N ALA A 57 -19.02 -13.06 -0.98
CA ALA A 57 -18.20 -12.93 0.22
C ALA A 57 -17.27 -11.71 0.15
N LEU A 58 -16.60 -11.50 -0.98
CA LEU A 58 -15.74 -10.34 -1.21
C LEU A 58 -16.54 -9.02 -1.27
N ARG A 59 -17.75 -9.03 -1.85
CA ARG A 59 -18.63 -7.85 -1.80
C ARG A 59 -19.11 -7.55 -0.39
N ALA A 60 -19.56 -8.57 0.34
CA ALA A 60 -20.05 -8.44 1.71
C ALA A 60 -18.94 -7.99 2.68
N ALA A 61 -17.70 -8.45 2.48
CA ALA A 61 -16.54 -8.04 3.25
C ALA A 61 -16.04 -6.61 2.92
N GLY A 62 -16.61 -5.95 1.90
CA GLY A 62 -16.20 -4.59 1.50
C GLY A 62 -14.94 -4.54 0.64
N CYS A 63 -14.50 -5.66 0.05
CA CYS A 63 -13.34 -5.73 -0.84
C CYS A 63 -13.58 -5.08 -2.23
N LEU A 64 -14.73 -4.42 -2.44
CA LEU A 64 -15.13 -3.79 -3.71
C LEU A 64 -14.10 -2.78 -4.25
N PHE A 65 -13.36 -2.09 -3.38
CA PHE A 65 -12.27 -1.19 -3.76
C PHE A 65 -11.13 -1.93 -4.50
N TRP A 66 -10.85 -3.17 -4.10
CA TRP A 66 -9.79 -3.99 -4.68
C TRP A 66 -10.28 -4.85 -5.85
N GLN A 67 -11.60 -4.92 -6.09
CA GLN A 67 -12.17 -5.47 -7.31
C GLN A 67 -12.13 -4.47 -8.48
N LEU A 68 -11.66 -3.23 -8.27
CA LEU A 68 -11.58 -2.27 -9.36
C LEU A 68 -10.67 -2.76 -10.50
N PRO A 69 -10.98 -2.37 -11.75
CA PRO A 69 -10.27 -2.84 -12.94
C PRO A 69 -8.75 -2.59 -12.94
N TRP A 70 -8.26 -1.65 -12.12
CA TRP A 70 -6.84 -1.32 -12.04
C TRP A 70 -6.07 -2.35 -11.19
N TYR A 71 -6.64 -2.85 -10.09
CA TYR A 71 -5.99 -3.83 -9.22
C TYR A 71 -5.89 -5.20 -9.91
N ARG A 72 -6.98 -5.67 -10.54
CA ARG A 72 -6.94 -6.86 -11.41
C ARG A 72 -5.94 -6.75 -12.55
N ARG A 73 -5.66 -5.54 -13.04
CA ARG A 73 -4.65 -5.30 -14.07
C ARG A 73 -3.22 -5.41 -13.53
N ILE A 74 -2.97 -5.03 -12.28
CA ILE A 74 -1.66 -5.17 -11.64
C ILE A 74 -1.31 -6.65 -11.45
N PHE A 75 -2.21 -7.45 -10.88
CA PHE A 75 -1.95 -8.87 -10.66
C PHE A 75 -1.89 -9.69 -11.96
N ARG A 76 -2.63 -9.30 -13.01
CA ARG A 76 -2.41 -9.86 -14.36
C ARG A 76 -1.03 -9.56 -14.91
N ARG A 77 -0.47 -8.39 -14.58
CA ARG A 77 0.83 -7.95 -15.10
C ARG A 77 2.00 -8.49 -14.26
N TYR A 78 1.74 -8.80 -12.99
CA TYR A 78 2.71 -9.30 -12.03
C TYR A 78 2.10 -10.50 -11.26
N PRO A 79 1.98 -11.67 -11.92
CA PRO A 79 1.41 -12.86 -11.29
C PRO A 79 2.27 -13.38 -10.12
N GLU A 80 3.55 -13.03 -10.10
CA GLU A 80 4.47 -13.38 -9.01
C GLU A 80 4.18 -12.67 -7.67
N LEU A 81 3.24 -11.73 -7.63
CA LEU A 81 2.77 -11.07 -6.40
C LEU A 81 1.62 -11.82 -5.72
N GLU A 82 1.08 -12.88 -6.34
CA GLU A 82 -0.07 -13.65 -5.83
C GLU A 82 0.34 -14.78 -4.86
N SER A 83 1.65 -14.93 -4.60
CA SER A 83 2.23 -16.00 -3.75
C SER A 83 2.42 -15.61 -2.29
#